data_AF-A0A1F6UVC3-F1
#
_entry.id   AF-A0A1F6UVC3-F1
#
_cell.length_a   1.000
_cell.length_b   1.000
_cell.length_c   1.000
_cell.angle_alpha   90.00
_cell.angle_beta   90.00
_cell.angle_gamma   90.00
#
_symmetry.space_group_name_H-M   'P 1'
#
loop_
_entity.id
_entity.type
_entity.pdbx_description
1 polymer ?
#
loop_
_entity_poly.entity_id
_entity_poly.type
_entity_poly.pdbx_seq_one_letter_code
_entity_poly.pdbx_strand_id
1 'polypeptide(L)'
;MYLNLDNDKDCKSGYLREEDLIEQLAGLMDKIDLDEIGMKEKIKDEIERHKRFNVGILGLKEENIKVKDIDIRNYAKHVLRGGTIIEKRELLTCLRSKVVMNNKKVRIS
;
A
#
# COMPACT_ATOMS: atom_id res chain seq x y z
N MET A 1 11.81 -8.36 2.23
CA MET A 1 11.12 -9.67 2.22
C MET A 1 10.95 -10.12 0.78
N TYR A 2 11.90 -10.90 0.27
CA TYR A 2 11.65 -11.73 -0.91
C TYR A 2 10.83 -12.91 -0.37
N LEU A 3 9.57 -13.02 -0.78
CA LEU A 3 8.80 -14.23 -0.50
C LEU A 3 9.40 -15.32 -1.38
N ASN A 4 10.37 -16.05 -0.82
CA ASN A 4 10.92 -17.27 -1.41
C ASN A 4 9.80 -18.32 -1.42
N LEU A 5 9.07 -18.41 -2.53
CA LEU A 5 7.99 -19.39 -2.76
C LEU A 5 8.45 -20.59 -3.61
N ASP A 6 9.77 -20.76 -3.81
CA ASP A 6 10.28 -21.71 -4.82
C ASP A 6 10.86 -23.02 -4.29
N ASN A 7 10.76 -23.34 -3.00
CA ASN A 7 11.34 -24.60 -2.49
C ASN A 7 10.54 -25.28 -1.37
N ASP A 8 9.22 -25.19 -1.43
CA ASP A 8 8.37 -26.10 -0.66
C ASP A 8 7.58 -26.99 -1.61
N LYS A 9 8.09 -28.22 -1.85
CA LYS A 9 7.47 -29.22 -2.72
C LYS A 9 6.11 -29.69 -2.19
N ASP A 10 5.79 -29.39 -0.93
CA ASP A 10 4.52 -29.71 -0.26
C ASP A 10 3.59 -28.49 -0.11
N CYS A 11 3.91 -27.35 -0.73
CA CYS A 11 3.02 -26.19 -0.72
C CYS A 11 1.73 -26.49 -1.51
N LYS A 12 0.71 -27.01 -0.80
CA LYS A 12 -0.64 -27.27 -1.33
C LYS A 12 -1.32 -26.05 -1.95
N SER A 13 -0.81 -24.85 -1.65
CA SER A 13 -1.40 -23.60 -2.15
C SER A 13 -0.97 -23.22 -3.56
N GLY A 14 0.06 -23.82 -4.17
CA GLY A 14 0.44 -23.55 -5.57
C GLY A 14 0.79 -22.08 -5.91
N TYR A 15 1.09 -21.80 -7.18
CA TYR A 15 1.48 -20.46 -7.65
C TYR A 15 0.32 -19.46 -7.65
N LEU A 16 0.56 -18.22 -7.18
CA LEU A 16 -0.36 -17.08 -7.23
C LEU A 16 0.33 -15.92 -7.95
N ARG A 17 -0.35 -15.29 -8.92
CA ARG A 17 0.19 -14.12 -9.62
C ARG A 17 0.22 -12.92 -8.67
N GLU A 18 1.20 -12.04 -8.84
CA GLU A 18 1.30 -10.81 -8.03
C GLU A 18 0.03 -9.95 -8.16
N GLU A 19 -0.50 -9.82 -9.38
CA GLU A 19 -1.74 -9.08 -9.65
C GLU A 19 -2.92 -9.60 -8.82
N ASP A 20 -3.08 -10.92 -8.75
CA ASP A 20 -4.16 -11.56 -7.98
C ASP A 20 -3.96 -11.35 -6.47
N LEU A 21 -2.72 -11.30 -5.99
CA LEU A 21 -2.39 -11.02 -4.60
C LEU A 21 -2.67 -9.55 -4.25
N ILE A 22 -2.28 -8.63 -5.14
CA ILE A 22 -2.49 -7.19 -4.97
C ILE A 22 -3.98 -6.87 -4.84
N GLU A 23 -4.83 -7.42 -5.71
CA GLU A 23 -6.26 -7.15 -5.66
C GLU A 23 -6.92 -7.74 -4.40
N GLN A 24 -6.47 -8.90 -3.95
CA GLN A 24 -6.93 -9.45 -2.67
C GLN A 24 -6.55 -8.56 -1.49
N LEU A 25 -5.31 -8.07 -1.44
CA LEU A 25 -4.86 -7.14 -0.40
C LEU A 25 -5.61 -5.81 -0.47
N ALA A 26 -5.81 -5.26 -1.67
CA ALA A 26 -6.55 -4.02 -1.89
C ALA A 26 -8.01 -4.13 -1.39
N GLY A 27 -8.65 -5.28 -1.61
CA GLY A 27 -9.99 -5.57 -1.07
C GLY A 27 -10.02 -5.72 0.45
N LEU A 28 -8.90 -6.09 1.09
CA LEU A 28 -8.80 -6.13 2.55
C LEU A 28 -8.53 -4.76 3.18
N MET A 29 -7.98 -3.78 2.43
CA MET A 29 -7.73 -2.43 2.94
C MET A 29 -8.99 -1.72 3.44
N ASP A 30 -10.17 -2.15 2.99
CA ASP A 30 -11.46 -1.63 3.48
C ASP A 30 -11.80 -2.09 4.91
N LYS A 31 -11.19 -3.19 5.36
CA LYS A 31 -11.52 -3.86 6.63
C LYS A 31 -10.36 -3.89 7.62
N ILE A 32 -9.13 -3.73 7.14
CA ILE A 32 -7.94 -3.76 7.99
C ILE A 32 -7.87 -2.50 8.85
N ASP A 33 -7.42 -2.70 10.08
CA ASP A 33 -6.97 -1.64 10.97
C ASP A 33 -5.58 -1.15 10.53
N LEU A 34 -5.50 0.14 10.21
CA LEU A 34 -4.32 0.78 9.63
C LEU A 34 -3.73 1.76 10.63
N ASP A 35 -2.40 1.88 10.62
CA ASP A 35 -1.74 2.97 11.30
C ASP A 35 -1.97 4.31 10.58
N GLU A 36 -3.12 4.93 10.84
CA GLU A 36 -3.53 6.17 10.19
C GLU A 36 -2.54 7.32 10.41
N ILE A 37 -1.85 7.35 11.56
CA ILE A 37 -0.88 8.41 11.88
C ILE A 37 0.32 8.30 10.93
N GLY A 38 0.97 7.14 10.88
CA GLY A 38 2.10 6.91 9.99
C GLY A 38 1.74 7.07 8.51
N MET A 39 0.52 6.69 8.11
CA MET A 39 0.07 6.90 6.73
C MET A 39 -0.19 8.37 6.40
N LYS A 40 -0.76 9.16 7.31
CA LYS A 40 -0.96 10.61 7.11
C LYS A 40 0.37 11.34 6.95
N GLU A 41 1.39 10.95 7.71
CA GLU A 41 2.75 11.52 7.59
C GLU A 41 3.34 11.25 6.21
N LYS A 42 3.24 10.03 5.68
CA LYS A 42 3.73 9.70 4.33
C LYS A 42 3.02 10.49 3.24
N ILE A 43 1.70 10.58 3.32
CA ILE A 43 0.89 11.37 2.38
C ILE A 43 1.32 12.84 2.42
N LYS A 44 1.58 13.38 3.61
CA LYS A 44 2.06 14.75 3.78
C LYS A 44 3.39 14.97 3.06
N ASP A 45 4.37 14.09 3.29
CA ASP A 45 5.69 14.19 2.67
C ASP A 45 5.61 14.13 1.14
N GLU A 46 4.73 13.29 0.61
CA GLU A 46 4.50 13.16 -0.82
C GLU A 46 3.89 14.44 -1.41
N ILE A 47 2.83 14.98 -0.79
CA ILE A 47 2.24 16.26 -1.19
C ILE A 47 3.28 17.37 -1.16
N GLU A 48 4.09 17.45 -0.12
CA GLU A 48 5.12 18.47 0.00
C GLU A 48 6.19 18.35 -1.09
N ARG A 49 6.62 17.13 -1.43
CA ARG A 49 7.52 16.89 -2.57
C ARG A 49 6.90 17.34 -3.88
N HIS A 50 5.64 16.98 -4.13
CA HIS A 50 4.92 17.39 -5.33
C HIS A 50 4.74 18.91 -5.42
N LYS A 51 4.39 19.57 -4.31
CA LYS A 51 4.28 21.03 -4.23
C LYS A 51 5.58 21.72 -4.58
N ARG A 52 6.70 21.28 -3.98
CA ARG A 52 8.03 21.84 -4.27
C ARG A 52 8.39 21.71 -5.74
N PHE A 53 8.08 20.58 -6.36
CA PHE A 53 8.31 20.36 -7.78
C PHE A 53 7.43 21.27 -8.66
N ASN A 54 6.11 21.27 -8.42
CA ASN A 54 5.14 22.04 -9.20
C ASN A 54 5.40 23.54 -9.15
N VAL A 55 5.63 24.09 -7.96
CA VAL A 55 5.87 25.53 -7.79
C VAL A 55 7.30 25.89 -8.17
N GLY A 56 8.28 25.17 -7.62
CA GLY A 56 9.69 25.54 -7.72
C GLY A 56 10.34 25.24 -9.07
N ILE A 57 9.86 24.21 -9.77
CA ILE A 57 10.44 23.77 -11.05
C ILE A 57 9.52 24.10 -12.22
N LEU A 58 8.23 23.75 -12.11
CA LEU A 58 7.27 23.94 -13.21
C LEU A 58 6.60 25.32 -13.23
N GLY A 59 6.74 26.13 -12.17
CA GLY A 59 6.11 27.45 -12.07
C GLY A 59 4.58 27.41 -11.99
N LEU A 60 4.00 26.26 -11.61
CA LEU A 60 2.56 26.12 -11.40
C LEU A 60 2.15 26.80 -10.10
N LYS A 61 0.86 27.20 -10.03
CA LYS A 61 0.31 27.76 -8.80
C LYS A 61 0.23 26.69 -7.71
N GLU A 62 0.44 27.11 -6.47
CA GLU A 62 0.33 26.20 -5.33
C GLU A 62 -1.11 25.71 -5.15
N GLU A 63 -1.28 24.39 -5.06
CA GLU A 63 -2.54 23.77 -4.70
C GLU A 63 -2.65 23.60 -3.18
N ASN A 64 -3.80 23.98 -2.61
CA ASN A 64 -4.08 23.83 -1.19
C ASN A 64 -4.70 22.46 -0.88
N ILE A 65 -3.91 21.39 -1.03
CA ILE A 65 -4.30 20.04 -0.63
C ILE A 65 -4.08 19.89 0.88
N LYS A 66 -5.13 19.53 1.63
CA LYS A 66 -5.02 19.22 3.05
C LYS A 66 -5.07 17.71 3.26
N VAL A 67 -4.11 17.19 4.02
CA VAL A 67 -3.98 15.74 4.31
C VAL A 67 -5.26 15.17 4.95
N LYS A 68 -5.96 15.97 5.75
CA LYS A 68 -7.23 15.58 6.40
C LYS A 68 -8.36 15.24 5.42
N ASP A 69 -8.28 15.73 4.18
CA ASP A 69 -9.31 15.53 3.16
C ASP A 69 -9.00 14.29 2.29
N ILE A 70 -7.90 13.57 2.59
CA ILE A 70 -7.45 12.41 1.84
C ILE A 70 -7.95 11.12 2.48
N ASP A 71 -8.57 10.28 1.66
CA ASP A 71 -8.97 8.94 2.04
C ASP A 71 -7.75 8.01 2.10
N ILE A 72 -7.33 7.68 3.32
CA ILE A 72 -6.18 6.82 3.63
C ILE A 72 -6.34 5.43 3.00
N ARG A 73 -7.56 4.90 2.92
CA ARG A 73 -7.81 3.57 2.35
C ARG A 73 -7.63 3.61 0.84
N ASN A 74 -8.08 4.68 0.19
CA ASN A 74 -7.83 4.87 -1.24
C ASN A 74 -6.34 5.07 -1.54
N TYR A 75 -5.62 5.80 -0.69
CA TYR A 75 -4.17 5.90 -0.79
C TYR A 75 -3.48 4.53 -0.63
N ALA A 76 -3.89 3.72 0.36
CA ALA A 76 -3.38 2.35 0.52
C ALA A 76 -3.58 1.50 -0.74
N LYS A 77 -4.79 1.54 -1.32
CA LYS A 77 -5.11 0.84 -2.58
C LYS A 77 -4.27 1.34 -3.74
N HIS A 78 -4.05 2.65 -3.83
CA HIS A 78 -3.20 3.25 -4.85
C HIS A 78 -1.76 2.73 -4.77
N VAL A 79 -1.16 2.75 -3.57
CA VAL A 79 0.20 2.24 -3.33
C VAL A 79 0.30 0.74 -3.65
N LEU A 80 -0.70 -0.06 -3.28
CA LEU A 80 -0.71 -1.49 -3.62
C LEU A 80 -0.72 -1.76 -5.13
N ARG A 81 -1.41 -0.92 -5.91
CA ARG A 81 -1.57 -1.14 -7.37
C ARG A 81 -0.45 -0.54 -8.19
N GLY A 82 -0.02 0.68 -7.85
CA GLY A 82 0.94 1.45 -8.66
C GLY A 82 2.27 1.75 -7.98
N GLY A 83 2.37 1.52 -6.67
CA GLY A 83 3.59 1.82 -5.91
C GLY A 83 4.74 0.87 -6.24
N THR A 84 5.95 1.35 -5.99
CA THR A 84 7.18 0.57 -6.03
C THR A 84 7.15 -0.54 -4.98
N ILE A 85 8.03 -1.54 -5.15
CA ILE A 85 8.15 -2.64 -4.17
C ILE A 85 8.51 -2.15 -2.76
N ILE A 86 9.21 -1.02 -2.65
CA ILE A 86 9.61 -0.42 -1.38
C ILE A 86 8.37 0.21 -0.72
N GLU A 87 7.62 1.03 -1.45
CA GLU A 87 6.39 1.65 -0.95
C GLU A 87 5.34 0.62 -0.56
N LYS A 88 5.18 -0.44 -1.37
CA LYS A 88 4.32 -1.57 -1.03
C LYS A 88 4.75 -2.22 0.28
N ARG A 89 6.05 -2.54 0.45
CA ARG A 89 6.57 -3.14 1.70
C ARG A 89 6.33 -2.23 2.89
N GLU A 90 6.61 -0.96 2.72
CA GLU A 90 6.40 0.07 3.72
C GLU A 90 4.93 0.19 4.13
N LEU A 91 4.00 0.25 3.17
CA LEU A 91 2.57 0.22 3.46
C LEU A 91 2.19 -1.02 4.28
N LEU A 92 2.73 -2.19 3.92
CA LEU A 92 2.45 -3.44 4.65
C LEU A 92 2.97 -3.41 6.10
N THR A 93 3.94 -2.56 6.44
CA THR A 93 4.36 -2.35 7.84
C THR A 93 3.37 -1.53 8.66
N CYS A 94 2.49 -0.76 8.01
CA CYS A 94 1.45 0.03 8.66
C CYS A 94 0.19 -0.79 8.99
N LEU A 95 0.12 -2.08 8.60
CA LEU A 95 -1.02 -2.94 8.93
C LEU A 95 -0.93 -3.35 10.41
N ARG A 96 -1.99 -3.05 11.18
CA ARG A 96 -2.10 -3.49 12.58
C ARG A 96 -2.72 -4.87 12.71
N SER A 97 -3.53 -5.26 11.74
CA SER A 97 -4.17 -6.59 11.69
C SER A 97 -3.21 -7.66 11.17
N LYS A 98 -3.29 -8.87 11.75
CA LYS A 98 -2.57 -10.04 11.24
C LYS A 98 -3.22 -10.52 9.95
N VAL A 99 -2.44 -10.59 8.87
CA VAL A 99 -2.89 -11.10 7.57
C VAL A 99 -2.32 -12.50 7.36
N VAL A 100 -3.18 -13.44 6.93
CA VAL A 100 -2.81 -14.83 6.65
C VAL A 100 -3.22 -15.21 5.23
N MET A 101 -2.46 -16.10 4.60
CA MET A 101 -2.76 -16.64 3.28
C MET A 101 -2.93 -18.15 3.36
N ASN A 102 -4.03 -18.67 2.84
CA ASN A 102 -4.27 -20.10 2.71
C ASN A 102 -5.10 -20.40 1.45
N ASN A 103 -4.70 -21.43 0.68
CA ASN A 103 -5.31 -21.82 -0.59
C ASN A 103 -5.44 -20.63 -1.56
N LYS A 104 -4.34 -19.89 -1.76
CA LYS A 104 -4.27 -18.68 -2.59
C LYS A 104 -5.23 -17.55 -2.19
N LYS A 105 -5.81 -17.62 -0.99
CA LYS A 105 -6.72 -16.62 -0.46
C LYS A 105 -6.15 -15.90 0.75
N VAL A 106 -6.07 -14.58 0.66
CA VAL A 106 -5.63 -13.70 1.75
C VAL A 106 -6.83 -13.36 2.64
N ARG A 107 -6.64 -13.44 3.96
CA ARG A 107 -7.66 -13.13 4.98
C ARG A 107 -7.04 -12.43 6.17
N ILE A 108 -7.86 -11.69 6.90
CA ILE A 108 -7.53 -11.15 8.22
C ILE A 108 -7.73 -12.28 9.24
N SER A 109 -6.77 -12.43 10.16
CA SER A 109 -6.81 -13.41 11.25
C SER A 109 -7.36 -12.83 12.55
#